data_AF-A0A2U9IQR1-F1
#
_entry.id   AF-A0A2U9IQR1-F1
#
_cell.length_a   1.000
_cell.length_b   1.000
_cell.length_c   1.000
_cell.angle_alpha   90.00
_cell.angle_beta   90.00
_cell.angle_gamma   90.00
#
_symmetry.space_group_name_H-M   'P 1'
#
loop_
_entity.id
_entity.type
_entity.pdbx_description
1 polymer ?
#
loop_
_entity_poly.entity_id
_entity_poly.type
_entity_poly.pdbx_seq_one_letter_code
_entity_poly.pdbx_strand_id
1 'polypeptide(L)'
;MRTITVRIPEELYRRMRDHKEMNWSELIRNAIRAELDRIENVSTGVEIVENLKKLGVNERDIGLEPPQGEEEFQRELKRKSTIPMS
;
A
#
# COMPACT_ATOMS: atom_id res chain seq x y z
N MET A 1 5.89 27.79 -8.00
CA MET A 1 4.65 27.23 -7.40
C MET A 1 3.49 27.44 -8.36
N ARG A 2 2.52 26.53 -8.36
CA ARG A 2 1.23 26.67 -9.05
C ARG A 2 0.12 26.67 -7.99
N THR A 3 -0.97 27.40 -8.24
CA THR A 3 -2.13 27.44 -7.35
C THR A 3 -3.21 26.52 -7.87
N ILE A 4 -3.81 25.75 -6.97
CA ILE A 4 -4.99 24.93 -7.25
C ILE A 4 -6.14 25.41 -6.38
N THR A 5 -7.36 25.35 -6.91
CA THR A 5 -8.59 25.63 -6.15
C THR A 5 -9.33 24.31 -5.97
N VAL A 6 -9.57 23.93 -4.71
CA VAL A 6 -10.25 22.68 -4.36
C VAL A 6 -11.60 23.01 -3.72
N ARG A 7 -12.64 22.27 -4.10
CA ARG A 7 -13.94 22.34 -3.43
C ARG A 7 -13.90 21.49 -2.17
N ILE A 8 -14.22 22.10 -1.04
CA ILE A 8 -14.22 21.45 0.27
C ILE A 8 -15.65 21.58 0.84
N PRO A 9 -16.21 20.53 1.46
CA PRO A 9 -17.49 20.63 2.17
C PRO A 9 -17.46 21.74 3.23
N GLU A 10 -18.56 22.48 3.37
CA GLU A 10 -18.68 23.63 4.28
C GLU A 10 -18.33 23.28 5.73
N GLU A 11 -18.77 22.11 6.21
CA GLU A 11 -18.44 21.63 7.55
C GLU A 11 -16.93 21.47 7.77
N LEU A 12 -16.23 20.91 6.79
CA LEU A 12 -14.78 20.71 6.86
C LEU A 12 -14.04 22.05 6.80
N TYR A 13 -14.50 22.99 5.98
CA TYR A 13 -13.94 24.34 5.94
C TYR A 13 -14.08 25.06 7.30
N ARG A 14 -15.22 24.91 7.98
CA ARG A 14 -15.42 25.48 9.33
C ARG A 14 -14.43 24.91 10.33
N ARG A 15 -14.29 23.58 10.37
CA ARG A 15 -13.30 22.90 11.22
C ARG A 15 -11.88 23.37 10.92
N MET A 16 -11.54 23.55 9.65
CA MET A 16 -10.22 24.08 9.27
C MET A 16 -10.00 25.51 9.78
N ARG A 17 -11.04 26.35 9.74
CA ARG A 17 -10.99 27.74 10.20
C ARG A 17 -10.88 27.89 11.72
N ASP A 18 -11.36 26.92 12.47
CA ASP A 18 -11.24 26.90 13.94
C ASP A 18 -9.78 26.68 14.38
N HIS A 19 -8.98 26.00 13.56
CA HIS A 19 -7.56 25.73 13.79
C HIS A 19 -6.66 26.67 12.96
N LYS A 20 -6.52 27.91 13.43
CA LYS A 20 -5.73 28.96 12.75
C LYS A 20 -4.22 28.81 12.89
N GLU A 21 -3.78 28.03 13.87
CA GLU A 21 -2.39 27.67 14.13
C GLU A 21 -1.79 26.78 13.02
N MET A 22 -2.64 26.16 12.20
CA MET A 22 -2.22 25.18 11.21
C MET A 22 -1.86 25.83 9.86
N ASN A 23 -0.72 25.40 9.29
CA ASN A 23 -0.37 25.72 7.91
C ASN A 23 -1.08 24.76 6.94
N TRP A 24 -2.35 25.03 6.64
CA TRP A 24 -3.18 24.19 5.77
C TRP A 24 -2.55 23.95 4.39
N SER A 25 -1.89 24.95 3.82
CA SER A 25 -1.21 24.81 2.53
C SER A 25 -0.10 23.77 2.58
N GLU A 26 0.66 23.72 3.67
CA GLU A 26 1.73 22.75 3.84
C GLU A 26 1.20 21.35 4.12
N LEU A 27 0.18 21.24 4.97
CA LEU A 27 -0.50 19.98 5.23
C LEU A 27 -1.06 19.37 3.94
N ILE A 28 -1.76 20.17 3.14
CA ILE A 28 -2.33 19.72 1.86
C ILE A 28 -1.23 19.31 0.88
N ARG A 29 -0.13 20.08 0.77
CA ARG A 29 1.01 19.69 -0.08
C ARG A 29 1.62 18.36 0.35
N ASN A 30 1.78 18.12 1.65
CA ASN A 30 2.33 16.88 2.16
C ASN A 30 1.38 15.70 1.95
N ALA A 31 0.06 15.90 2.12
CA ALA A 31 -0.95 14.89 1.82
C ALA A 31 -0.97 14.52 0.32
N ILE A 32 -0.89 15.52 -0.57
CA ILE A 32 -0.79 15.29 -2.02
C ILE A 32 0.48 14.51 -2.35
N ARG A 33 1.63 14.88 -1.76
CA ARG A 33 2.89 14.15 -2.00
C ARG A 33 2.79 12.71 -1.53
N ALA A 34 2.32 12.47 -0.32
CA ALA A 34 2.20 11.11 0.21
C ALA A 34 1.25 10.24 -0.64
N GLU A 35 0.16 10.82 -1.15
CA GLU A 35 -0.77 10.10 -2.02
C GLU A 35 -0.16 9.84 -3.41
N LEU A 36 0.59 10.79 -3.96
CA LEU A 36 1.37 10.56 -5.19
C LEU A 36 2.42 9.49 -4.97
N ASP A 37 3.21 9.56 -3.91
CA ASP A 37 4.18 8.53 -3.55
C ASP A 37 3.48 7.17 -3.40
N ARG A 38 2.27 7.10 -2.84
CA ARG A 38 1.50 5.86 -2.74
C ARG A 38 1.04 5.31 -4.09
N ILE A 39 0.59 6.19 -5.00
CA ILE A 39 0.13 5.82 -6.34
C ILE A 39 1.31 5.46 -7.25
N GLU A 40 2.42 6.16 -7.11
CA GLU A 40 3.65 5.97 -7.88
C GLU A 40 4.48 4.80 -7.34
N ASN A 41 4.41 4.51 -6.03
CA ASN A 41 4.89 3.26 -5.41
C ASN A 41 4.00 2.04 -5.77
N VAL A 42 3.42 1.99 -6.97
CA VAL A 42 3.22 0.70 -7.64
C VAL A 42 4.62 0.16 -7.87
N SER A 43 5.12 -0.55 -6.87
CA SER A 43 6.51 -0.95 -6.78
C SER A 43 6.82 -1.75 -8.04
N THR A 44 7.59 -1.16 -8.94
CA THR A 44 8.12 -1.94 -10.05
C THR A 44 8.92 -3.10 -9.46
N GLY A 45 9.02 -4.24 -10.15
CA GLY A 45 9.77 -5.38 -9.61
C GLY A 45 11.19 -5.01 -9.15
N VAL A 46 11.77 -3.95 -9.74
CA VAL A 46 13.07 -3.36 -9.38
C VAL A 46 13.06 -2.72 -7.98
N GLU A 47 12.04 -1.92 -7.65
CA GLU A 47 11.92 -1.27 -6.33
C GLU A 47 11.70 -2.27 -5.19
N ILE A 48 10.93 -3.32 -5.46
CA ILE A 48 10.74 -4.43 -4.51
C ILE A 48 12.08 -5.09 -4.22
N VAL A 49 12.85 -5.41 -5.26
CA VAL A 49 14.18 -6.02 -5.12
C VAL A 49 15.16 -5.11 -4.37
N GLU A 50 15.17 -3.81 -4.63
CA GLU A 50 16.01 -2.86 -3.89
C GLU A 50 15.63 -2.75 -2.41
N ASN A 51 14.33 -2.76 -2.10
CA ASN A 51 13.87 -2.73 -0.71
C ASN A 51 14.19 -4.03 0.03
N LEU A 52 14.09 -5.18 -0.65
CA LEU A 52 14.52 -6.48 -0.10
C LEU A 52 16.02 -6.49 0.21
N LYS A 53 16.86 -5.94 -0.68
CA LYS A 53 18.31 -5.79 -0.44
C LYS A 53 18.61 -4.94 0.80
N LYS A 54 17.88 -3.84 1.02
CA LYS A 54 18.03 -2.99 2.22
C LYS A 54 17.67 -3.72 3.50
N LEU A 55 16.77 -4.68 3.44
CA LEU A 55 16.38 -5.55 4.57
C LEU A 55 17.31 -6.75 4.74
N GLY A 56 18.38 -6.85 3.96
CA GLY A 56 19.35 -7.95 4.03
C GLY A 56 18.91 -9.24 3.31
N VAL A 57 17.81 -9.18 2.55
CA VAL A 57 17.34 -10.28 1.72
C VAL A 57 18.07 -10.22 0.38
N ASN A 58 18.84 -11.26 0.05
CA ASN A 58 19.47 -11.36 -1.26
C ASN A 58 18.50 -11.95 -2.28
N GLU A 59 18.71 -11.67 -3.56
CA GLU A 59 17.91 -12.27 -4.66
C GLU A 59 17.90 -13.80 -4.62
N ARG A 60 18.95 -14.40 -4.03
CA ARG A 60 19.10 -15.86 -3.84
C ARG A 60 18.19 -16.42 -2.76
N ASP A 61 17.77 -15.56 -1.83
CA ASP A 61 16.85 -15.89 -0.74
C ASP A 61 15.39 -15.74 -1.19
N ILE A 62 15.15 -15.14 -2.36
CA ILE A 62 13.84 -15.03 -3.00
C ILE A 62 13.58 -16.32 -3.77
N GLY A 63 12.93 -17.27 -3.12
CA GLY A 63 12.32 -18.39 -3.81
C GLY A 63 11.13 -17.88 -4.63
N LEU A 64 11.23 -17.92 -5.95
CA LEU A 64 10.04 -17.94 -6.79
C LEU A 64 9.38 -19.29 -6.57
N GLU A 65 8.50 -19.38 -5.57
CA GLU A 65 7.56 -20.47 -5.59
C GLU A 65 6.78 -20.33 -6.92
N PRO A 66 6.72 -21.39 -7.75
CA PRO A 66 5.74 -21.43 -8.83
C PRO A 66 4.41 -21.00 -8.20
N PRO A 67 3.57 -20.19 -8.87
CA PRO A 67 2.24 -19.87 -8.36
C PRO A 67 1.64 -21.21 -8.00
N GLN A 68 1.58 -21.52 -6.70
CA GLN A 68 1.32 -22.88 -6.23
C GLN A 68 0.05 -23.24 -6.94
N GLY A 69 0.11 -24.22 -7.85
CA GLY A 69 -0.98 -24.47 -8.78
C GLY A 69 -2.22 -24.56 -7.92
N GLU A 70 -3.07 -23.53 -7.96
CA GLU A 70 -3.99 -23.25 -6.86
C GLU A 70 -4.87 -24.49 -6.63
N GLU A 71 -5.12 -25.20 -7.72
CA GLU A 71 -5.75 -26.51 -7.79
C GLU A 71 -5.07 -27.64 -6.98
N GLU A 72 -3.76 -27.80 -7.00
CA GLU A 72 -3.05 -28.85 -6.25
C GLU A 72 -3.07 -28.57 -4.75
N PHE A 73 -2.84 -27.31 -4.36
CA PHE A 73 -2.92 -26.88 -2.96
C PHE A 73 -4.36 -27.00 -2.42
N GLN A 74 -5.36 -26.56 -3.20
CA GLN A 74 -6.78 -26.73 -2.87
C GLN A 74 -7.21 -28.19 -2.83
N ARG A 75 -6.67 -29.05 -3.72
CA ARG A 75 -6.89 -30.50 -3.68
C ARG A 75 -6.35 -31.12 -2.39
N GLU A 76 -5.16 -30.71 -1.97
CA GLU A 76 -4.55 -31.23 -0.75
C GLU A 76 -5.32 -30.81 0.50
N LEU A 77 -5.79 -29.55 0.57
CA LEU A 77 -6.64 -29.06 1.65
C LEU A 77 -7.96 -29.84 1.74
N LYS A 78 -8.64 -30.07 0.61
CA LYS A 78 -9.86 -30.90 0.56
C LYS A 78 -9.61 -32.34 1.02
N ARG A 79 -8.45 -32.92 0.67
CA ARG A 79 -8.06 -34.26 1.11
C ARG A 79 -7.87 -34.32 2.63
N LYS A 80 -7.19 -33.33 3.21
CA LYS A 80 -6.93 -33.24 4.66
C LYS A 80 -8.17 -32.86 5.46
N SER A 81 -9.12 -32.11 4.89
CA SER A 81 -10.39 -31.77 5.54
C SER A 81 -11.41 -32.91 5.56
N THR A 82 -11.21 -33.95 4.75
CA THR A 82 -12.10 -35.13 4.67
C THR A 82 -11.60 -36.30 5.53
N ILE A 83 -10.97 -36.00 6.67
CA ILE A 83 -10.79 -37.00 7.73
C ILE A 83 -12.11 -36.98 8.52
N PRO A 84 -12.86 -38.09 8.58
CA PRO A 84 -14.07 -38.12 9.38
C PRO A 84 -13.66 -37.88 10.84
N MET A 85 -14.19 -36.81 11.45
CA MET A 85 -14.19 -36.71 12.90
C MET A 85 -15.06 -37.86 13.41
N SER A 86 -14.40 -38.74 14.17
CA SER A 86 -14.89 -39.95 14.86
C SER A 86 -16.40 -40.05 15.07
#